data_AF-A0A3S0A827-F1
#
_entry.id   AF-A0A3S0A827-F1
#
_cell.length_a   1.000
_cell.length_b   1.000
_cell.length_c   1.000
_cell.angle_alpha   90.00
_cell.angle_beta   90.00
_cell.angle_gamma   90.00
#
_symmetry.space_group_name_H-M   'P 1'
#
loop_
_entity.id
_entity.type
_entity.pdbx_description
1 polymer ?
#
loop_
_entity_poly.entity_id
_entity_poly.type
_entity_poly.pdbx_seq_one_letter_code
_entity_poly.pdbx_strand_id
1 'polypeptide(L)'
;MAFVHPPGADTSRFKIPPERMSEIPGGWPSDVPPLRVREWNHILYGDKRGGGHLTGYGWTHDRPEFPADWTPQVIRDATETVLRENPLIHRGGPVYRSDGTVNGVSLLVYVTRKQGNLYISGVFPT
;
A
#
# COMPACT_ATOMS: atom_id res chain seq x y z
N MET A 1 -14.01 2.20 6.98
CA MET A 1 -12.80 1.42 7.33
C MET A 1 -12.35 1.95 8.68
N ALA A 2 -11.91 1.09 9.60
CA ALA A 2 -11.47 1.53 10.92
C ALA A 2 -9.99 1.18 11.07
N PHE A 3 -9.16 2.18 11.32
CA PHE A 3 -7.75 2.02 11.64
C PHE A 3 -7.60 1.36 13.01
N VAL A 4 -6.53 0.61 13.20
CA VAL A 4 -6.22 0.02 14.51
C VAL A 4 -5.36 1.02 15.26
N HIS A 5 -5.84 1.47 16.41
CA HIS A 5 -5.02 2.25 17.35
C HIS A 5 -4.41 1.28 18.38
N PRO A 6 -3.16 1.50 18.82
CA PRO A 6 -2.62 0.73 19.92
C PRO A 6 -3.39 1.11 21.21
N PRO A 7 -3.67 0.16 22.11
CA PRO A 7 -4.21 0.48 23.43
C PRO A 7 -3.26 1.45 24.16
N GLY A 8 -3.75 2.62 24.57
CA GLY A 8 -2.92 3.63 25.26
C GLY A 8 -1.87 4.31 24.36
N ALA A 9 -2.19 4.51 23.08
CA ALA A 9 -1.31 5.01 22.04
C ALA A 9 -0.37 6.15 22.49
N ASP A 10 0.90 5.80 22.72
CA ASP A 10 1.97 6.75 22.93
C ASP A 10 2.43 7.30 21.58
N THR A 11 1.97 8.52 21.28
CA THR A 11 2.35 9.24 20.05
C THR A 11 3.83 9.58 19.97
N SER A 12 4.57 9.54 21.09
CA SER A 12 6.02 9.73 21.08
C SER A 12 6.75 8.51 20.54
N ARG A 13 6.13 7.33 20.66
CA ARG A 13 6.71 6.06 20.23
C ARG A 13 6.21 5.61 18.86
N PHE A 14 4.96 5.92 18.51
CA PHE A 14 4.31 5.41 17.30
C PHE A 14 3.53 6.50 16.56
N LYS A 15 3.59 6.50 15.22
CA LYS A 15 2.71 7.37 14.42
C LYS A 15 1.30 6.79 14.43
N ILE A 16 0.33 7.65 14.71
CA ILE A 16 -1.09 7.31 14.68
C ILE A 16 -1.67 7.60 13.29
N PRO A 17 -2.52 6.72 12.72
CA PRO A 17 -3.15 6.97 11.43
C PRO A 17 -3.97 8.26 11.44
N PRO A 18 -4.03 9.00 10.31
CA PRO A 18 -4.83 10.21 10.25
C PRO A 18 -6.32 9.90 10.41
N GLU A 19 -7.06 10.78 11.09
CA GLU A 19 -8.51 10.62 11.28
C GLU A 19 -9.29 10.66 9.96
N ARG A 20 -8.81 11.47 9.00
CA ARG A 20 -9.36 11.56 7.64
C ARG A 20 -8.48 10.78 6.68
N MET A 21 -9.13 10.10 5.73
CA MET A 21 -8.41 9.37 4.68
C MET A 21 -7.58 10.34 3.84
N SER A 22 -6.29 10.02 3.71
CA SER A 22 -5.40 10.73 2.80
C SER A 22 -5.79 10.46 1.35
N GLU A 23 -5.79 11.49 0.53
CA GLU A 23 -5.97 11.33 -0.91
C GLU A 23 -4.73 10.68 -1.55
N ILE A 24 -4.89 10.16 -2.77
CA ILE A 24 -3.76 9.68 -3.57
C ILE A 24 -3.08 10.90 -4.18
N PRO A 25 -1.81 11.19 -3.85
CA PRO A 25 -1.09 12.34 -4.40
C PRO A 25 -1.08 12.33 -5.92
N GLY A 26 -1.46 13.45 -6.54
CA GLY A 26 -1.52 13.59 -8.01
C GLY A 26 -2.58 12.71 -8.70
N GLY A 27 -3.44 12.01 -7.94
CA GLY A 27 -4.39 11.04 -8.46
C GLY A 27 -3.76 9.72 -8.89
N TRP A 28 -4.57 8.86 -9.52
CA TRP A 28 -4.15 7.55 -10.01
C TRP A 28 -4.50 7.42 -11.50
N PRO A 29 -3.59 6.94 -12.35
CA PRO A 29 -3.84 6.82 -13.79
C PRO A 29 -4.90 5.75 -14.07
N SER A 30 -5.68 5.95 -15.13
CA SER A 30 -6.83 5.09 -15.48
C SER A 30 -6.48 3.87 -16.33
N ASP A 31 -5.25 3.80 -16.84
CA ASP A 31 -4.77 2.76 -17.76
C ASP A 31 -4.04 1.59 -17.07
N VAL A 32 -3.80 1.69 -15.76
CA VAL A 32 -3.31 0.59 -14.91
C VAL A 32 -4.40 0.13 -13.95
N PRO A 33 -4.27 -1.04 -13.28
CA PRO A 33 -5.26 -1.46 -12.30
C PRO A 33 -5.58 -0.34 -11.29
N PRO A 34 -6.86 -0.04 -11.04
CA PRO A 34 -7.27 1.08 -10.20
C PRO A 34 -6.80 0.92 -8.75
N LEU A 35 -6.25 2.01 -8.20
CA LEU A 35 -6.01 2.21 -6.78
C LEU A 35 -7.08 3.14 -6.21
N ARG A 36 -7.86 2.67 -5.24
CA ARG A 36 -8.86 3.51 -4.56
C ARG A 36 -8.26 4.11 -3.30
N VAL A 37 -8.77 5.28 -2.90
CA VAL A 37 -8.38 5.97 -1.66
C VAL A 37 -8.42 5.05 -0.44
N ARG A 38 -9.41 4.15 -0.36
CA ARG A 38 -9.50 3.19 0.74
C ARG A 38 -8.30 2.24 0.79
N GLU A 39 -7.95 1.62 -0.34
CA GLU A 39 -6.80 0.71 -0.42
C GLU A 39 -5.48 1.46 -0.27
N TRP A 40 -5.39 2.69 -0.73
CA TRP A 40 -4.23 3.56 -0.49
C TRP A 40 -3.96 3.77 1.01
N ASN A 41 -4.98 4.13 1.77
CA ASN A 41 -4.85 4.33 3.20
C ASN A 41 -4.55 3.02 3.96
N HIS A 42 -5.08 1.89 3.49
CA HIS A 42 -4.72 0.57 4.00
C HIS A 42 -3.23 0.27 3.82
N ILE A 43 -2.69 0.54 2.63
CA ILE A 43 -1.27 0.34 2.33
C ILE A 43 -0.42 1.19 3.28
N LEU A 44 -0.72 2.48 3.42
CA LEU A 44 0.11 3.40 4.20
C LEU A 44 0.00 3.17 5.71
N TYR A 45 -1.22 3.13 6.25
CA TYR A 45 -1.46 3.24 7.69
C TYR A 45 -1.99 1.96 8.33
N GLY A 46 -2.34 0.97 7.51
CA GLY A 46 -2.94 -0.28 7.93
C GLY A 46 -4.42 -0.12 8.27
N ASP A 47 -5.11 -1.22 8.49
CA ASP A 47 -6.45 -1.27 9.08
C ASP A 47 -6.63 -2.61 9.81
N LYS A 48 -7.85 -2.96 10.23
CA LYS A 48 -8.11 -4.27 10.86
C LYS A 48 -7.71 -5.51 10.03
N ARG A 49 -7.35 -5.36 8.75
CA ARG A 49 -7.02 -6.46 7.84
C ARG A 49 -5.51 -6.59 7.58
N GLY A 50 -4.69 -5.67 8.07
CA GLY A 50 -3.24 -5.62 7.80
C GLY A 50 -2.80 -4.27 7.24
N GLY A 51 -1.69 -4.26 6.50
CA GLY A 51 -1.10 -3.05 5.91
C GLY A 51 -0.17 -2.31 6.88
N GLY A 52 -0.06 -0.99 6.71
CA GLY A 52 0.75 -0.14 7.61
C GLY A 52 2.21 -0.07 7.17
N HIS A 53 2.45 0.09 5.88
CA HIS A 53 3.79 0.05 5.31
C HIS A 53 4.47 1.42 5.25
N LEU A 54 3.78 2.54 5.51
CA LEU A 54 4.48 3.83 5.63
C LEU A 54 5.34 3.84 6.89
N THR A 55 6.50 4.49 6.84
CA THR A 55 7.42 4.51 7.98
C THR A 55 6.79 5.05 9.26
N GLY A 56 6.90 4.27 10.33
CA GLY A 56 6.31 4.51 11.65
C GLY A 56 4.91 3.94 11.85
N TYR A 57 4.39 3.11 10.94
CA TYR A 57 3.06 2.48 10.99
C TYR A 57 3.05 0.95 11.02
N GLY A 58 4.18 0.31 10.74
CA GLY A 58 4.36 -1.14 10.69
C GLY A 58 4.11 -1.83 12.02
N TRP A 59 4.25 -1.09 13.13
CA TRP A 59 3.89 -1.53 14.48
C TRP A 59 2.43 -2.03 14.58
N THR A 60 1.54 -1.56 13.71
CA THR A 60 0.11 -1.94 13.74
C THR A 60 -0.09 -3.44 13.51
N HIS A 61 0.79 -4.07 12.72
CA HIS A 61 0.68 -5.48 12.31
C HIS A 61 2.03 -6.22 12.24
N ASP A 62 3.08 -5.67 12.87
CA ASP A 62 4.46 -6.16 12.79
C ASP A 62 4.92 -6.38 11.33
N ARG A 63 4.80 -5.32 10.52
CA ARG A 63 5.04 -5.35 9.07
C ARG A 63 6.32 -4.60 8.67
N PRO A 64 6.97 -5.01 7.57
CA PRO A 64 8.02 -4.21 6.96
C PRO A 64 7.46 -2.87 6.51
N GLU A 65 8.26 -1.83 6.64
CA GLU A 65 7.92 -0.47 6.24
C GLU A 65 8.74 -0.05 5.02
N PHE A 66 8.21 0.90 4.26
CA PHE A 66 8.95 1.62 3.24
C PHE A 66 10.09 2.41 3.92
N PRO A 67 11.16 2.75 3.17
CA PRO A 67 12.24 3.59 3.68
C PRO A 67 11.73 4.91 4.26
N ALA A 68 12.44 5.41 5.28
CA ALA A 68 12.04 6.59 6.04
C ALA A 68 11.94 7.89 5.22
N ASP A 69 12.66 7.96 4.11
CA ASP A 69 12.68 9.07 3.16
C ASP A 69 11.60 8.95 2.07
N TRP A 70 10.90 7.80 1.97
CA TRP A 70 9.83 7.62 1.00
C TRP A 70 8.56 8.33 1.45
N THR A 71 8.20 9.38 0.72
CA THR A 71 6.92 10.06 0.89
C THR A 71 5.78 9.25 0.25
N PRO A 72 4.50 9.55 0.60
CA PRO A 72 3.35 8.98 -0.10
C PRO A 72 3.41 9.18 -1.63
N GLN A 73 3.98 10.28 -2.12
CA GLN A 73 4.20 10.49 -3.56
C GLN A 73 5.18 9.46 -4.13
N VAL A 74 6.32 9.24 -3.48
CA VAL A 74 7.33 8.26 -3.92
C VAL A 74 6.74 6.84 -3.94
N ILE A 75 5.97 6.45 -2.93
CA ILE A 75 5.31 5.13 -2.87
C ILE A 75 4.30 4.99 -4.02
N ARG A 76 3.52 6.04 -4.29
CA ARG A 76 2.53 6.10 -5.39
C ARG A 76 3.24 5.90 -6.72
N ASP A 77 4.29 6.66 -6.98
CA ASP A 77 5.05 6.62 -8.25
C ASP A 77 5.74 5.26 -8.41
N ALA A 78 6.37 4.73 -7.37
CA ALA A 78 7.00 3.42 -7.41
C ALA A 78 5.99 2.29 -7.68
N THR A 79 4.78 2.38 -7.11
CA THR A 79 3.70 1.42 -7.40
C THR A 79 3.29 1.47 -8.87
N GLU A 80 3.16 2.68 -9.43
CA GLU A 80 2.86 2.86 -10.86
C GLU A 80 3.98 2.28 -11.73
N THR A 81 5.24 2.60 -11.45
CA THR A 81 6.41 2.06 -12.14
C THR A 81 6.40 0.54 -12.17
N VAL A 82 6.19 -0.12 -11.02
CA VAL A 82 6.14 -1.58 -10.95
C VAL A 82 5.03 -2.16 -11.84
N LEU A 83 3.83 -1.56 -11.84
CA LEU A 83 2.72 -2.05 -12.67
C LEU A 83 2.93 -1.82 -14.16
N ARG A 84 3.68 -0.78 -14.55
CA ARG A 84 3.96 -0.48 -15.97
C ARG A 84 5.10 -1.32 -16.52
N GLU A 85 6.13 -1.56 -15.72
CA GLU A 85 7.37 -2.16 -16.19
C GLU A 85 7.43 -3.67 -15.98
N ASN A 86 6.56 -4.23 -15.13
CA ASN A 86 6.61 -5.64 -14.75
C ASN A 86 5.28 -6.34 -15.04
N PRO A 87 5.32 -7.63 -15.42
CA PRO A 87 4.12 -8.37 -15.76
C PRO A 87 3.25 -8.64 -14.54
N LEU A 88 1.94 -8.64 -14.76
CA LEU A 88 0.98 -9.04 -13.74
C LEU A 88 0.79 -10.58 -13.76
N ILE A 89 1.44 -11.27 -12.83
CA ILE A 89 1.45 -12.74 -12.73
C ILE A 89 0.22 -13.24 -11.94
N HIS A 90 -0.53 -14.21 -12.47
CA HIS A 90 -1.61 -14.85 -11.72
C HIS A 90 -1.05 -15.74 -10.60
N ARG A 91 -1.56 -15.59 -9.37
CA ARG A 91 -1.08 -16.31 -8.17
C ARG A 91 -2.11 -17.32 -7.63
N GLY A 92 -3.16 -17.60 -8.38
CA GLY A 92 -4.27 -18.47 -7.97
C GLY A 92 -5.46 -17.69 -7.41
N GLY A 93 -6.65 -18.30 -7.48
CA GLY A 93 -7.90 -17.64 -7.11
C GLY A 93 -8.09 -16.30 -7.83
N PRO A 94 -8.61 -15.25 -7.15
CA PRO A 94 -8.77 -13.93 -7.74
C PRO A 94 -7.48 -13.08 -7.69
N VAL A 95 -6.33 -13.63 -7.30
CA VAL A 95 -5.14 -12.82 -6.97
C VAL A 95 -4.12 -12.84 -8.09
N TYR A 96 -3.59 -11.66 -8.37
CA TYR A 96 -2.47 -11.41 -9.25
C TYR A 96 -1.41 -10.59 -8.51
N ARG A 97 -0.18 -10.62 -8.99
CA ARG A 97 0.95 -9.91 -8.39
C ARG A 97 1.90 -9.40 -9.45
N SER A 98 2.36 -8.16 -9.30
CA SER A 98 3.49 -7.61 -10.04
C SER A 98 4.63 -7.36 -9.05
N ASP A 99 5.84 -7.76 -9.43
CA ASP A 99 7.03 -7.69 -8.59
C ASP A 99 8.04 -6.79 -9.30
N GLY A 100 8.68 -5.86 -8.60
CA GLY A 100 9.69 -4.99 -9.20
C GLY A 100 10.54 -4.26 -8.18
N THR A 101 11.63 -3.64 -8.62
CA THR A 101 12.54 -2.89 -7.76
C THR A 101 12.59 -1.44 -8.21
N VAL A 102 12.36 -0.50 -7.29
CA VAL A 102 12.42 0.94 -7.55
C VAL A 102 13.34 1.58 -6.52
N ASN A 103 14.33 2.37 -6.96
CA ASN A 103 15.33 3.01 -6.10
C ASN A 103 16.01 2.04 -5.10
N GLY A 104 16.28 0.80 -5.53
CA GLY A 104 16.91 -0.23 -4.71
C GLY A 104 15.99 -0.94 -3.71
N VAL A 105 14.69 -0.60 -3.67
CA VAL A 105 13.69 -1.25 -2.81
C VAL A 105 12.84 -2.21 -3.64
N SER A 106 12.75 -3.46 -3.20
CA SER A 106 11.88 -4.45 -3.84
C SER A 106 10.43 -4.29 -3.36
N LEU A 107 9.52 -4.37 -4.31
CA LEU A 107 8.10 -4.13 -4.13
C LEU A 107 7.28 -5.30 -4.67
N LEU A 108 6.26 -5.68 -3.90
CA LEU A 108 5.20 -6.57 -4.35
C LEU A 108 3.89 -5.80 -4.44
N VAL A 109 3.33 -5.68 -5.63
CA VAL A 109 2.03 -5.06 -5.88
C VAL A 109 0.98 -6.14 -6.10
N TYR A 110 0.06 -6.28 -5.15
CA TYR A 110 -1.04 -7.23 -5.24
C TYR A 110 -2.25 -6.60 -5.92
N VAL A 111 -2.81 -7.34 -6.87
CA VAL A 111 -4.02 -6.98 -7.60
C VAL A 111 -5.04 -8.09 -7.43
N THR A 112 -6.29 -7.74 -7.16
CA THR A 112 -7.37 -8.72 -6.97
C THR A 112 -8.48 -8.49 -7.99
N ARG A 113 -8.93 -9.58 -8.60
CA ARG A 113 -10.10 -9.61 -9.49
C ARG A 113 -11.39 -9.67 -8.66
N LYS A 114 -12.28 -8.71 -8.87
CA LYS A 114 -13.63 -8.69 -8.30
C LYS A 114 -14.63 -8.32 -9.39
N GLN A 115 -15.63 -9.19 -9.61
CA GLN A 115 -16.68 -8.98 -10.61
C GLN A 115 -16.11 -8.58 -11.99
N GLY A 116 -15.14 -9.36 -12.48
CA GLY A 116 -14.48 -9.14 -13.77
C GLY A 116 -13.41 -8.03 -13.80
N ASN A 117 -13.38 -7.15 -12.79
CA ASN A 117 -12.48 -6.00 -12.75
C ASN A 117 -11.28 -6.25 -11.84
N LEU A 118 -10.11 -5.75 -12.21
CA LEU A 118 -8.89 -5.78 -11.40
C LEU A 118 -8.81 -4.53 -10.53
N TYR A 119 -8.29 -4.65 -9.30
CA TYR A 119 -8.04 -3.53 -8.39
C TYR A 119 -6.78 -3.81 -7.60
N ILE A 120 -5.97 -2.79 -7.33
CA ILE A 120 -4.85 -2.93 -6.40
C ILE A 120 -5.43 -3.16 -5.00
N SER A 121 -4.92 -4.18 -4.32
CA SER A 121 -5.36 -4.58 -2.98
C SER A 121 -4.28 -4.45 -1.92
N GLY A 122 -3.01 -4.31 -2.31
CA GLY A 122 -1.91 -4.05 -1.40
C GLY A 122 -0.60 -3.80 -2.14
N VAL A 123 0.32 -3.12 -1.46
CA VAL A 123 1.69 -2.85 -1.92
C VAL A 123 2.61 -3.09 -0.73
N PHE A 124 3.64 -3.90 -0.92
CA PHE A 124 4.51 -4.35 0.15
C PHE A 124 5.98 -4.06 -0.20
N PRO A 125 6.74 -3.39 0.69
CA PRO A 125 8.19 -3.43 0.65
C PRO A 125 8.69 -4.80 1.13
N THR A 126 9.74 -5.32 0.50
CA THR A 126 10.37 -6.61 0.82
C THR A 126 11.88 -6.53 0.90
#